data_AF-A0A435BNP0-F1
#
_entry.id   AF-A0A435BNP0-F1
#
_cell.length_a   1.000
_cell.length_b   1.000
_cell.length_c   1.000
_cell.angle_alpha   90.00
_cell.angle_beta   90.00
_cell.angle_gamma   90.00
#
_symmetry.space_group_name_H-M   'P 1'
#
loop_
_entity.id
_entity.type
_entity.pdbx_description
1 polymer ?
#
loop_
_entity_poly.entity_id
_entity_poly.type
_entity_poly.pdbx_seq_one_letter_code
_entity_poly.pdbx_strand_id
1 'polypeptide(L)'
;MASRQQDDRSGDIIPVGGEARTGIDSAFVRRHCRASWLFNGANRGRGGRPRKSENIFGTDHAQLVYGLRPDGTLGHISEVQRGIACGCNCPACGGRLVARKGDENVPHFGHDDGEVCGGGPETVLHLLAKEVLRTNPLLLLPKRLGLDKGNVVMKPGQQVTTQFLRIEFTDPKKVIPDLYVRAPGYDLFVEVAVTHASDETSIQRLREHGVMAVEIDLSKLPRDSTREQIADAVLQSAPRCWLYHPDIDRALAKSRADEKKWQATQEKRFADYQARHENRVSELARAYVEALRQLAGKKIVVPRDAELHTVGLGPHVGIKVQGMPASLTRPQFGRPSF
;
A
#
# COMPACT_ATOMS: atom_id res chain seq x y z
N MET A 1 27.73 52.22 22.89
CA MET A 1 27.79 51.20 21.82
C MET A 1 26.82 50.10 22.18
N ALA A 2 25.94 49.78 21.25
CA ALA A 2 24.70 49.04 21.47
C ALA A 2 24.91 47.54 21.75
N SER A 3 24.00 47.02 22.56
CA SER A 3 23.73 45.61 22.85
C SER A 3 23.52 44.75 21.61
N ARG A 4 23.88 43.47 21.71
CA ARG A 4 23.10 42.33 21.19
C ARG A 4 23.71 41.03 21.72
N GLN A 5 23.11 40.50 22.80
CA GLN A 5 23.24 39.10 23.15
C GLN A 5 21.90 38.47 22.81
N GLN A 6 21.92 37.58 21.81
CA GLN A 6 20.74 36.93 21.25
C GLN A 6 20.15 35.96 22.28
N ASP A 7 18.89 36.22 22.63
CA ASP A 7 17.97 35.29 23.28
C ASP A 7 17.64 34.20 22.26
N ASP A 8 18.27 33.03 22.37
CA ASP A 8 17.93 31.86 21.56
C ASP A 8 16.79 31.09 22.25
N ARG A 9 15.56 31.58 22.05
CA ARG A 9 14.33 30.85 22.40
C ARG A 9 14.00 29.86 21.29
N SER A 10 14.75 28.78 21.20
CA SER A 10 14.32 27.59 20.48
C SER A 10 13.32 26.82 21.34
N GLY A 11 12.03 26.95 21.05
CA GLY A 11 10.98 26.13 21.65
C GLY A 11 11.21 24.66 21.32
N ASP A 12 11.51 23.87 22.35
CA ASP A 12 11.71 22.43 22.27
C ASP A 12 10.39 21.73 21.93
N ILE A 13 10.26 21.26 20.69
CA ILE A 13 9.20 20.34 20.29
C ILE A 13 9.61 18.94 20.74
N ILE A 14 8.95 18.44 21.77
CA ILE A 14 9.05 17.06 22.26
C ILE A 14 8.43 16.13 21.19
N PRO A 15 9.16 15.16 20.62
CA PRO A 15 8.54 14.16 19.75
C PRO A 15 7.75 13.17 20.61
N VAL A 16 6.43 13.21 20.47
CA VAL A 16 5.52 12.21 21.04
C VAL A 16 5.75 10.90 20.30
N GLY A 17 6.15 9.85 21.04
CA GLY A 17 6.40 8.52 20.51
C GLY A 17 5.18 7.98 19.77
N GLY A 18 5.29 7.88 18.45
CA GLY A 18 4.38 7.10 17.63
C GLY A 18 4.84 5.64 17.63
N GLU A 19 3.97 4.73 18.03
CA GLU A 19 4.19 3.29 17.90
C GLU A 19 4.53 2.94 16.44
N ALA A 20 5.78 2.53 16.22
CA ALA A 20 6.20 1.95 14.96
C ALA A 20 5.55 0.57 14.82
N ARG A 21 4.51 0.49 13.99
CA ARG A 21 3.97 -0.80 13.53
C ARG A 21 5.04 -1.51 12.69
N THR A 22 5.83 -2.34 13.34
CA THR A 22 6.75 -3.29 12.73
C THR A 22 5.94 -4.43 12.12
N GLY A 23 5.71 -4.35 10.81
CA GLY A 23 4.97 -5.40 10.13
C GLY A 23 4.58 -4.98 8.74
N ILE A 24 5.56 -4.98 7.83
CA ILE A 24 5.24 -5.15 6.42
C ILE A 24 6.02 -6.30 5.83
N ASP A 25 5.66 -7.48 6.34
CA ASP A 25 5.59 -8.72 5.59
C ASP A 25 4.69 -8.50 4.35
N SER A 26 4.76 -9.38 3.36
CA SER A 26 3.91 -9.51 2.16
C SER A 26 2.61 -8.66 1.97
N ALA A 27 1.89 -8.34 3.03
CA ALA A 27 0.96 -7.23 3.15
C ALA A 27 1.44 -5.88 2.56
N PHE A 28 2.73 -5.62 2.32
CA PHE A 28 3.20 -4.40 1.62
C PHE A 28 2.94 -4.49 0.14
N VAL A 29 3.30 -5.63 -0.46
CA VAL A 29 3.05 -5.92 -1.88
C VAL A 29 1.54 -5.93 -2.09
N ARG A 30 0.76 -6.56 -1.19
CA ARG A 30 -0.70 -6.46 -1.24
C ARG A 30 -1.23 -5.05 -0.98
N ARG A 31 -0.64 -4.24 -0.09
CA ARG A 31 -1.04 -2.83 0.09
C ARG A 31 -0.59 -1.95 -1.06
N HIS A 32 0.48 -2.22 -1.80
CA HIS A 32 0.88 -1.43 -2.97
C HIS A 32 0.14 -1.89 -4.24
N CYS A 33 -0.09 -3.20 -4.36
CA CYS A 33 -1.06 -3.79 -5.28
C CYS A 33 -2.42 -3.15 -5.03
N ARG A 34 -2.99 -3.23 -3.81
CA ARG A 34 -4.32 -2.70 -3.40
C ARG A 34 -4.42 -1.18 -3.18
N ALA A 35 -3.35 -0.43 -2.90
CA ALA A 35 -3.43 1.03 -2.67
C ALA A 35 -3.28 1.85 -3.96
N SER A 36 -2.76 1.27 -5.04
CA SER A 36 -2.97 1.84 -6.39
C SER A 36 -4.46 1.93 -6.77
N TRP A 37 -5.35 1.29 -5.99
CA TRP A 37 -6.80 1.22 -6.24
C TRP A 37 -7.57 2.43 -5.72
N LEU A 38 -6.99 3.24 -4.82
CA LEU A 38 -7.70 4.38 -4.23
C LEU A 38 -7.35 5.73 -4.87
N PHE A 39 -6.30 5.80 -5.70
CA PHE A 39 -5.77 7.09 -6.16
C PHE A 39 -6.00 7.44 -7.65
N ASN A 40 -6.56 6.54 -8.46
CA ASN A 40 -6.88 6.81 -9.87
C ASN A 40 -8.37 7.11 -10.11
N GLY A 41 -8.96 7.91 -9.21
CA GLY A 41 -10.37 8.30 -9.27
C GLY A 41 -10.59 9.81 -9.22
N ALA A 42 -9.76 10.61 -9.89
CA ALA A 42 -9.98 12.07 -9.93
C ALA A 42 -9.38 12.73 -11.18
N ASN A 43 -9.91 12.41 -12.36
CA ASN A 43 -9.95 13.41 -13.45
C ASN A 43 -10.98 13.01 -14.52
N ARG A 44 -12.19 13.58 -14.46
CA ARG A 44 -13.06 13.71 -15.64
C ARG A 44 -13.70 15.09 -15.62
N GLY A 45 -13.36 15.87 -16.64
CA GLY A 45 -13.89 17.20 -16.91
C GLY A 45 -15.40 17.18 -17.17
N ARG A 46 -16.03 18.31 -16.86
CA ARG A 46 -17.46 18.56 -17.05
C ARG A 46 -17.77 18.68 -18.55
N GLY A 47 -18.78 17.96 -19.03
CA GLY A 47 -19.36 18.17 -20.35
C GLY A 47 -20.61 17.32 -20.59
N GLY A 48 -21.78 17.98 -20.64
CA GLY A 48 -22.99 17.60 -21.38
C GLY A 48 -23.69 16.26 -21.08
N ARG A 49 -24.85 16.30 -20.41
CA ARG A 49 -25.82 15.19 -20.38
C ARG A 49 -26.52 15.01 -21.74
N PRO A 50 -26.74 13.76 -22.17
CA PRO A 50 -28.01 13.34 -22.72
C PRO A 50 -28.73 12.36 -21.79
N ARG A 51 -30.03 12.18 -22.04
CA ARG A 51 -31.03 11.62 -21.14
C ARG A 51 -30.96 10.09 -21.00
N LYS A 52 -31.47 9.65 -19.84
CA LYS A 52 -31.53 8.31 -19.24
C LYS A 52 -32.09 7.20 -20.14
N SER A 53 -31.50 6.02 -20.02
CA SER A 53 -32.23 4.79 -19.73
C SER A 53 -31.54 4.12 -18.55
N GLU A 54 -32.18 4.21 -17.38
CA GLU A 54 -31.78 3.51 -16.16
C GLU A 54 -32.03 2.02 -16.37
N ASN A 55 -30.96 1.22 -16.47
CA ASN A 55 -31.01 -0.19 -16.10
C ASN A 55 -30.03 -0.38 -14.95
N ILE A 56 -30.57 -0.14 -13.75
CA ILE A 56 -30.13 -0.81 -12.52
C ILE A 56 -30.27 -2.30 -12.80
N PHE A 57 -29.27 -3.15 -12.61
CA PHE A 57 -29.42 -4.48 -11.98
C PHE A 57 -28.04 -5.09 -11.71
N GLY A 58 -27.71 -5.21 -10.43
CA GLY A 58 -26.77 -6.20 -9.94
C GLY A 58 -27.55 -7.20 -9.09
N THR A 59 -27.47 -8.48 -9.44
CA THR A 59 -27.57 -9.63 -8.54
C THR A 59 -26.80 -10.80 -9.15
N ASP A 60 -26.26 -11.62 -8.27
CA ASP A 60 -25.34 -12.78 -8.31
C ASP A 60 -25.48 -13.89 -9.40
N HIS A 61 -26.01 -13.60 -10.58
CA HIS A 61 -25.96 -14.51 -11.72
C HIS A 61 -25.23 -13.81 -12.86
N ALA A 62 -23.90 -13.88 -12.85
CA ALA A 62 -23.09 -13.49 -14.00
C ALA A 62 -23.52 -14.32 -15.21
N GLN A 63 -24.38 -13.75 -16.04
CA GLN A 63 -24.88 -14.42 -17.24
C GLN A 63 -23.70 -14.63 -18.19
N LEU A 64 -23.55 -15.86 -18.69
CA LEU A 64 -22.47 -16.22 -19.60
C LEU A 64 -22.73 -15.56 -20.97
N VAL A 65 -21.85 -14.67 -21.43
CA VAL A 65 -22.03 -13.97 -22.73
C VAL A 65 -21.08 -14.46 -23.83
N TYR A 66 -20.16 -15.38 -23.53
CA TYR A 66 -19.32 -16.05 -24.54
C TYR A 66 -19.50 -17.55 -24.49
N GLY A 67 -19.53 -18.16 -25.67
CA GLY A 67 -19.55 -19.60 -25.86
C GLY A 67 -18.37 -20.05 -26.72
N LEU A 68 -17.89 -21.27 -26.48
CA LEU A 68 -16.90 -21.93 -27.33
C LEU A 68 -17.59 -22.43 -28.60
N ARG A 69 -17.18 -21.92 -29.76
CA ARG A 69 -17.67 -22.37 -31.07
C ARG A 69 -17.05 -23.72 -31.44
N PRO A 70 -17.66 -24.46 -32.41
CA PRO A 70 -17.09 -25.71 -32.91
C PRO A 70 -15.68 -25.58 -33.53
N ASP A 71 -15.32 -24.39 -34.01
CA ASP A 71 -13.98 -24.08 -34.53
C ASP A 71 -12.93 -23.83 -33.44
N GLY A 72 -13.32 -23.88 -32.16
CA GLY A 72 -12.46 -23.65 -31.01
C GLY A 72 -12.31 -22.16 -30.61
N THR A 73 -12.99 -21.24 -31.30
CA THR A 73 -12.94 -19.80 -30.97
C THR A 73 -14.04 -19.40 -29.98
N LEU A 74 -13.80 -18.35 -29.20
CA LEU A 74 -14.81 -17.77 -28.31
C LEU A 74 -15.69 -16.77 -29.07
N GLY A 75 -16.97 -17.08 -29.22
CA GLY A 75 -17.96 -16.22 -29.85
C GLY A 75 -18.80 -15.47 -28.83
N HIS A 76 -18.98 -14.16 -29.03
CA HIS A 76 -19.88 -13.37 -28.19
C HIS A 76 -21.34 -13.71 -28.52
N ILE A 77 -22.23 -13.61 -27.53
CA ILE A 77 -23.65 -13.91 -27.68
C ILE A 77 -24.27 -13.11 -28.83
N SER A 78 -23.88 -11.86 -29.06
CA SER A 78 -24.41 -11.05 -30.18
C SER A 78 -24.08 -11.65 -31.56
N GLU A 79 -22.98 -12.37 -31.70
CA GLU A 79 -22.44 -12.85 -32.99
C GLU A 79 -22.97 -14.23 -33.41
N VAL A 80 -23.49 -15.02 -32.48
CA VAL A 80 -23.91 -16.40 -32.75
C VAL A 80 -25.38 -16.51 -33.20
N GLN A 81 -25.78 -17.64 -33.77
CA GLN A 81 -27.20 -17.87 -34.06
C GLN A 81 -28.03 -18.00 -32.77
N ARG A 82 -29.33 -17.71 -32.82
CA ARG A 82 -30.24 -17.87 -31.66
C ARG A 82 -30.49 -19.36 -31.38
N GLY A 83 -30.65 -19.71 -30.11
CA GLY A 83 -31.02 -21.05 -29.65
C GLY A 83 -29.88 -22.06 -29.71
N ILE A 84 -30.23 -23.35 -29.73
CA ILE A 84 -29.28 -24.47 -29.84
C ILE A 84 -28.51 -24.45 -31.16
N ALA A 85 -29.07 -23.79 -32.19
CA ALA A 85 -28.42 -23.61 -33.49
C ALA A 85 -27.10 -22.84 -33.41
N CYS A 86 -26.80 -22.15 -32.30
CA CYS A 86 -25.48 -21.57 -32.08
C CYS A 86 -24.35 -22.62 -32.07
N GLY A 87 -24.66 -23.88 -31.74
CA GLY A 87 -23.69 -24.97 -31.66
C GLY A 87 -22.55 -24.73 -30.66
N CYS A 88 -22.74 -23.83 -29.69
CA CYS A 88 -21.70 -23.43 -28.75
C CYS A 88 -21.67 -24.33 -27.52
N ASN A 89 -20.49 -24.48 -26.92
CA ASN A 89 -20.27 -25.22 -25.68
C ASN A 89 -19.74 -24.27 -24.58
N CYS A 90 -19.99 -24.65 -23.33
CA CYS A 90 -19.47 -23.93 -22.17
C CYS A 90 -17.95 -24.12 -22.07
N PRO A 91 -17.15 -23.04 -22.03
CA PRO A 91 -15.70 -23.17 -21.90
C PRO A 91 -15.24 -23.77 -20.56
N ALA A 92 -16.10 -23.75 -19.52
CA ALA A 92 -15.76 -24.27 -18.20
C ALA A 92 -16.11 -25.74 -18.00
N CYS A 93 -17.31 -26.19 -18.40
CA CYS A 93 -17.76 -27.58 -18.21
C CYS A 93 -17.89 -28.39 -19.49
N GLY A 94 -17.75 -27.76 -20.67
CA GLY A 94 -17.95 -28.42 -21.97
C GLY A 94 -19.41 -28.67 -22.35
N GLY A 95 -20.37 -28.41 -21.45
CA GLY A 95 -21.81 -28.61 -21.69
C GLY A 95 -22.37 -27.77 -22.84
N ARG A 96 -23.43 -28.27 -23.49
CA ARG A 96 -24.06 -27.58 -24.61
C ARG A 96 -24.77 -26.29 -24.16
N LEU A 97 -24.59 -25.22 -24.92
CA LEU A 97 -25.21 -23.93 -24.66
C LEU A 97 -26.38 -23.63 -25.61
N VAL A 98 -27.32 -22.84 -25.09
CA VAL A 98 -28.46 -22.28 -25.81
C VAL A 98 -28.31 -20.75 -25.80
N ALA A 99 -28.22 -20.15 -26.98
CA ALA A 99 -28.14 -18.70 -27.14
C ALA A 99 -29.53 -18.06 -26.94
N ARG A 100 -29.80 -17.52 -25.74
CA ARG A 100 -31.06 -16.86 -25.39
C ARG A 100 -30.98 -15.38 -25.78
N LYS A 101 -31.62 -15.05 -26.90
CA LYS A 101 -31.73 -13.70 -27.44
C LYS A 101 -33.22 -13.33 -27.51
N GLY A 102 -33.70 -12.56 -26.55
CA GLY A 102 -35.08 -12.08 -26.50
C GLY A 102 -35.12 -10.57 -26.25
N ASP A 103 -36.27 -9.96 -26.50
CA ASP A 103 -36.43 -8.50 -26.36
C ASP A 103 -36.53 -8.04 -24.90
N GLU A 104 -36.97 -8.94 -24.01
CA GLU A 104 -37.19 -8.65 -22.58
C GLU A 104 -36.01 -9.04 -21.67
N ASN A 105 -35.06 -9.85 -22.17
CA ASN A 105 -33.93 -10.37 -21.40
C ASN A 105 -32.60 -9.97 -22.01
N VAL A 106 -31.62 -9.63 -21.16
CA VAL A 106 -30.23 -9.41 -21.60
C VAL A 106 -29.76 -10.68 -22.34
N PRO A 107 -29.22 -10.56 -23.57
CA PRO A 107 -28.75 -11.72 -24.32
C PRO A 107 -27.69 -12.50 -23.54
N HIS A 108 -27.92 -13.80 -23.37
CA HIS A 108 -26.97 -14.68 -22.66
C HIS A 108 -27.02 -16.11 -23.18
N PHE A 109 -26.01 -16.88 -22.81
CA PHE A 109 -25.99 -18.33 -22.94
C PHE A 109 -26.56 -18.98 -21.67
N GLY A 110 -27.44 -19.96 -21.86
CA GLY A 110 -27.85 -20.89 -20.81
C GLY A 110 -27.43 -22.32 -21.16
N HIS A 111 -27.24 -23.19 -20.17
CA HIS A 111 -27.04 -24.62 -20.45
C HIS A 111 -28.36 -25.24 -20.91
N ASP A 112 -28.27 -26.12 -21.91
CA ASP A 112 -29.44 -26.84 -22.47
C ASP A 112 -30.07 -27.75 -21.41
N ASP A 113 -29.24 -28.45 -20.65
CA ASP A 113 -29.64 -29.45 -19.65
C ASP A 113 -30.04 -28.85 -18.29
N GLY A 114 -30.06 -27.51 -18.17
CA GLY A 114 -30.42 -26.81 -16.93
C GLY A 114 -29.36 -26.83 -15.82
N GLU A 115 -28.17 -27.40 -16.06
CA GLU A 115 -27.08 -27.40 -15.09
C GLU A 115 -26.53 -25.99 -14.82
N VAL A 116 -26.32 -25.67 -13.54
CA VAL A 116 -25.70 -24.42 -13.10
C VAL A 116 -24.19 -24.59 -13.07
N CYS A 117 -23.49 -24.05 -14.07
CA CYS A 117 -22.03 -23.99 -14.07
C CYS A 117 -21.56 -22.73 -13.34
N GLY A 118 -20.99 -22.87 -12.14
CA GLY A 118 -20.47 -21.74 -11.36
C GLY A 118 -19.21 -21.08 -11.95
N GLY A 119 -18.44 -21.78 -12.78
CA GLY A 119 -17.13 -21.33 -13.26
C GLY A 119 -17.10 -20.72 -14.68
N GLY A 120 -18.23 -20.70 -15.39
CA GLY A 120 -18.31 -20.30 -16.81
C GLY A 120 -17.76 -18.89 -17.09
N PRO A 121 -18.33 -17.83 -16.49
CA PRO A 121 -17.92 -16.45 -16.76
C PRO A 121 -16.48 -16.13 -16.39
N GLU A 122 -15.97 -16.75 -15.31
CA GLU A 122 -14.59 -16.54 -14.85
C GLU A 122 -13.58 -17.15 -15.81
N THR A 123 -13.86 -18.40 -16.22
CA THR A 123 -13.05 -19.12 -17.21
C THR A 123 -13.01 -18.37 -18.53
N VAL A 124 -14.14 -17.82 -18.98
CA VAL A 124 -14.22 -17.02 -20.20
C VAL A 124 -13.31 -15.79 -20.14
N LEU A 125 -13.38 -15.00 -19.06
CA LEU A 125 -12.60 -13.77 -18.99
C LEU A 125 -11.10 -14.06 -18.96
N HIS A 126 -10.71 -15.13 -18.27
CA HIS A 126 -9.33 -15.60 -18.24
C HIS A 126 -8.82 -16.05 -19.61
N LEU A 127 -9.61 -16.83 -20.34
CA LEU A 127 -9.27 -17.29 -21.68
C LEU A 127 -9.16 -16.13 -22.68
N LEU A 128 -10.11 -15.18 -22.66
CA LEU A 128 -10.07 -14.00 -23.52
C LEU A 128 -8.86 -13.11 -23.20
N ALA A 129 -8.53 -12.93 -21.92
CA ALA A 129 -7.34 -12.18 -21.53
C ALA A 129 -6.06 -12.82 -22.06
N LYS A 130 -5.94 -14.14 -21.95
CA LYS A 130 -4.83 -14.91 -22.53
C LYS A 130 -4.77 -14.76 -24.04
N GLU A 131 -5.90 -14.82 -24.75
CA GLU A 131 -5.97 -14.62 -26.20
C GLU A 131 -5.47 -13.22 -26.60
N VAL A 132 -5.94 -12.17 -25.91
CA VAL A 132 -5.52 -10.79 -26.15
C VAL A 132 -4.01 -10.62 -25.94
N LEU A 133 -3.47 -11.10 -24.82
CA LEU A 133 -2.04 -10.97 -24.51
C LEU A 133 -1.15 -11.74 -25.49
N ARG A 134 -1.66 -12.80 -26.13
CA ARG A 134 -0.91 -13.59 -27.11
C ARG A 134 -0.89 -12.95 -28.49
N THR A 135 -1.99 -12.31 -28.87
CA THR A 135 -2.15 -11.65 -30.17
C THR A 135 -1.56 -10.24 -30.17
N ASN A 136 -1.27 -9.67 -29.01
CA ASN A 136 -0.72 -8.33 -28.86
C ASN A 136 0.64 -8.38 -28.15
N PRO A 137 1.73 -7.93 -28.80
CA PRO A 137 3.06 -7.98 -28.23
C PRO A 137 3.35 -6.82 -27.26
N LEU A 138 2.34 -6.07 -26.80
CA LEU A 138 2.55 -4.89 -25.94
C LEU A 138 2.02 -5.16 -24.54
N LEU A 139 2.85 -4.95 -23.54
CA LEU A 139 2.49 -5.08 -22.13
C LEU A 139 2.86 -3.81 -21.37
N LEU A 140 1.89 -3.27 -20.61
CA LEU A 140 2.16 -2.20 -19.67
C LEU A 140 2.60 -2.78 -18.33
N LEU A 141 3.77 -2.37 -17.87
CA LEU A 141 4.30 -2.71 -16.56
C LEU A 141 4.02 -1.59 -15.55
N PRO A 142 3.64 -1.93 -14.32
CA PRO A 142 3.32 -0.93 -13.32
C PRO A 142 4.58 -0.24 -12.78
N LYS A 143 4.39 0.97 -12.22
CA LYS A 143 5.42 1.66 -11.44
C LYS A 143 5.93 0.76 -10.30
N ARG A 144 7.16 0.97 -9.87
CA ARG A 144 7.78 0.15 -8.83
C ARG A 144 8.77 0.90 -7.98
N LEU A 145 9.02 0.37 -6.79
CA LEU A 145 10.20 0.78 -6.03
C LEU A 145 11.48 0.29 -6.72
N GLY A 146 12.54 1.06 -6.51
CA GLY A 146 13.89 0.69 -6.90
C GLY A 146 14.90 1.55 -6.17
N LEU A 147 16.17 1.37 -6.56
CA LEU A 147 17.26 2.17 -6.05
C LEU A 147 17.79 3.09 -7.17
N ASP A 148 18.10 4.33 -6.80
CA ASP A 148 18.89 5.27 -7.58
C ASP A 148 19.96 5.89 -6.68
N LYS A 149 21.24 5.71 -7.04
CA LYS A 149 22.41 6.14 -6.26
C LYS A 149 22.32 5.78 -4.76
N GLY A 150 21.74 4.62 -4.46
CA GLY A 150 21.56 4.12 -3.09
C GLY A 150 20.33 4.64 -2.35
N ASN A 151 19.54 5.53 -2.94
CA ASN A 151 18.30 6.03 -2.38
C ASN A 151 17.09 5.25 -2.91
N VAL A 152 16.09 5.05 -2.07
CA VAL A 152 14.82 4.43 -2.46
C VAL A 152 14.02 5.42 -3.29
N VAL A 153 13.64 5.02 -4.50
CA VAL A 153 12.89 5.86 -5.45
C VAL A 153 11.74 5.09 -6.08
N MET A 154 10.72 5.81 -6.53
CA MET A 154 9.65 5.27 -7.37
C MET A 154 10.04 5.37 -8.84
N LYS A 155 10.24 4.23 -9.50
CA LYS A 155 10.46 4.15 -10.94
C LYS A 155 9.11 4.14 -11.67
N PRO A 156 8.98 4.86 -12.79
CA PRO A 156 7.72 4.91 -13.55
C PRO A 156 7.37 3.54 -14.13
N GLY A 157 6.08 3.36 -14.45
CA GLY A 157 5.65 2.22 -15.26
C GLY A 157 6.23 2.30 -16.67
N GLN A 158 6.30 1.16 -17.36
CA GLN A 158 6.96 1.06 -18.65
C GLN A 158 6.10 0.23 -19.61
N GLN A 159 5.99 0.67 -20.85
CA GLN A 159 5.47 -0.17 -21.92
C GLN A 159 6.62 -0.99 -22.50
N VAL A 160 6.43 -2.30 -22.57
CA VAL A 160 7.42 -3.22 -23.12
C VAL A 160 6.82 -4.03 -24.25
N THR A 161 7.64 -4.31 -25.26
CA THR A 161 7.28 -5.27 -26.30
C THR A 161 7.65 -6.67 -25.83
N THR A 162 6.69 -7.57 -25.81
CA THR A 162 6.85 -8.95 -25.36
C THR A 162 6.88 -9.91 -26.54
N GLN A 163 7.59 -11.01 -26.36
CA GLN A 163 7.55 -12.19 -27.23
C GLN A 163 7.05 -13.35 -26.39
N PHE A 164 5.97 -14.01 -26.85
CA PHE A 164 5.40 -15.14 -26.15
C PHE A 164 6.36 -16.33 -26.20
N LEU A 165 6.74 -16.87 -25.03
CA LEU A 165 7.74 -17.95 -24.96
C LEU A 165 7.09 -19.34 -24.97
N ARG A 166 6.09 -19.60 -24.10
CA ARG A 166 5.48 -20.95 -23.96
C ARG A 166 4.07 -20.93 -23.34
N ILE A 167 3.26 -21.92 -23.75
CA ILE A 167 2.17 -22.51 -22.94
C ILE A 167 2.79 -23.74 -22.27
N GLU A 168 2.44 -24.04 -21.02
CA GLU A 168 2.90 -25.23 -20.27
C GLU A 168 4.37 -25.15 -19.80
N PHE A 169 4.73 -24.01 -19.20
CA PHE A 169 5.88 -23.98 -18.31
C PHE A 169 5.48 -24.63 -16.98
N THR A 170 5.63 -25.94 -16.88
CA THR A 170 5.67 -26.62 -15.58
C THR A 170 7.11 -26.59 -15.11
N ASP A 171 7.46 -25.58 -14.32
CA ASP A 171 8.76 -25.52 -13.66
C ASP A 171 8.92 -26.67 -12.66
N PRO A 172 10.13 -27.19 -12.40
CA PRO A 172 10.37 -28.12 -11.30
C PRO A 172 9.92 -27.57 -9.94
N LYS A 173 9.84 -26.24 -9.77
CA LYS A 173 9.36 -25.58 -8.55
C LYS A 173 7.83 -25.42 -8.45
N LYS A 174 7.06 -26.03 -9.36
CA LYS A 174 5.57 -26.03 -9.35
C LYS A 174 4.94 -24.63 -9.44
N VAL A 175 5.57 -23.72 -10.18
CA VAL A 175 4.94 -22.46 -10.59
C VAL A 175 4.34 -22.67 -11.97
N ILE A 176 3.04 -22.39 -12.12
CA ILE A 176 2.32 -22.46 -13.40
C ILE A 176 1.74 -21.06 -13.64
N PRO A 177 2.46 -20.21 -14.38
CA PRO A 177 1.98 -18.88 -14.68
C PRO A 177 0.92 -18.91 -15.79
N ASP A 178 0.02 -17.94 -15.78
CA ASP A 178 -0.95 -17.80 -16.88
C ASP A 178 -0.28 -17.53 -18.22
N LEU A 179 0.76 -16.70 -18.24
CA LEU A 179 1.64 -16.51 -19.39
C LEU A 179 3.10 -16.40 -18.96
N TYR A 180 3.97 -16.98 -19.78
CA TYR A 180 5.41 -16.79 -19.72
C TYR A 180 5.89 -16.05 -20.96
N VAL A 181 6.41 -14.85 -20.77
CA VAL A 181 6.80 -13.93 -21.85
C VAL A 181 8.24 -13.46 -21.70
N ARG A 182 8.88 -13.18 -22.83
CA ARG A 182 10.17 -12.50 -22.89
C ARG A 182 9.97 -11.03 -23.18
N ALA A 183 10.62 -10.17 -22.43
CA ALA A 183 10.80 -8.77 -22.77
C ALA A 183 12.30 -8.50 -23.03
N PRO A 184 12.69 -7.36 -23.63
CA PRO A 184 14.09 -7.04 -23.86
C PRO A 184 14.92 -7.08 -22.58
N GLY A 185 15.78 -8.10 -22.48
CA GLY A 185 16.73 -8.27 -21.37
C GLY A 185 16.24 -9.08 -20.17
N TYR A 186 15.00 -9.58 -20.16
CA TYR A 186 14.50 -10.41 -19.06
C TYR A 186 13.26 -11.22 -19.43
N ASP A 187 13.02 -12.30 -18.69
CA ASP A 187 11.76 -13.03 -18.75
C ASP A 187 10.80 -12.57 -17.64
N LEU A 188 9.50 -12.74 -17.89
CA LEU A 188 8.42 -12.23 -17.06
C LEU A 188 7.27 -13.25 -17.02
N PHE A 189 6.76 -13.50 -15.82
CA PHE A 189 5.48 -14.16 -15.61
C PHE A 189 4.35 -13.13 -15.54
N VAL A 190 3.22 -13.46 -16.16
CA VAL A 190 2.01 -12.65 -16.12
C VAL A 190 0.90 -13.53 -15.58
N GLU A 191 0.23 -13.05 -14.52
CA GLU A 191 -0.97 -13.64 -13.93
C GLU A 191 -2.19 -12.78 -14.26
N VAL A 192 -3.34 -13.41 -14.45
CA VAL A 192 -4.63 -12.73 -14.68
C VAL A 192 -5.58 -13.04 -13.53
N ALA A 193 -5.85 -12.05 -12.70
CA ALA A 193 -6.77 -12.18 -11.58
C ALA A 193 -8.21 -11.86 -12.02
N VAL A 194 -9.12 -12.84 -11.90
CA VAL A 194 -10.54 -12.69 -12.30
C VAL A 194 -11.47 -12.71 -11.08
N THR A 195 -11.19 -13.55 -10.09
CA THR A 195 -11.95 -13.63 -8.83
C THR A 195 -11.05 -13.67 -7.62
N HIS A 196 -9.93 -14.37 -7.74
CA HIS A 196 -8.91 -14.43 -6.71
C HIS A 196 -7.62 -13.81 -7.23
N ALA A 197 -7.08 -12.88 -6.44
CA ALA A 197 -5.72 -12.42 -6.62
C ALA A 197 -4.75 -13.51 -6.15
N SER A 198 -3.52 -13.46 -6.67
CA SER A 198 -2.44 -14.35 -6.28
C SER A 198 -2.24 -14.34 -4.77
N ASP A 199 -2.18 -15.51 -4.17
CA ASP A 199 -2.03 -15.68 -2.73
C ASP A 199 -0.57 -15.60 -2.29
N GLU A 200 -0.33 -15.67 -0.98
CA GLU A 200 1.04 -15.57 -0.46
C GLU A 200 1.92 -16.72 -0.92
N THR A 201 1.33 -17.92 -0.98
CA THR A 201 2.08 -19.13 -1.29
C THR A 201 2.57 -19.08 -2.73
N SER A 202 1.75 -18.58 -3.65
CA SER A 202 2.12 -18.36 -5.05
C SER A 202 3.18 -17.28 -5.19
N ILE A 203 3.01 -16.14 -4.51
CA ILE A 203 4.00 -15.04 -4.53
C ILE A 203 5.36 -15.51 -4.00
N GLN A 204 5.37 -16.29 -2.92
CA GLN A 204 6.60 -16.81 -2.34
C GLN A 204 7.30 -17.78 -3.30
N ARG A 205 6.57 -18.67 -3.98
CA ARG A 205 7.13 -19.55 -5.02
C ARG A 205 7.72 -18.76 -6.18
N LEU A 206 7.06 -17.68 -6.62
CA LEU A 206 7.56 -16.77 -7.65
C LEU A 206 8.89 -16.12 -7.22
N ARG A 207 8.96 -15.65 -5.96
CA ARG A 207 10.19 -15.08 -5.38
C ARG A 207 11.32 -16.10 -5.30
N GLU A 208 11.05 -17.34 -4.89
CA GLU A 208 12.03 -18.44 -4.85
C GLU A 208 12.48 -18.91 -6.25
N HIS A 209 11.60 -18.76 -7.24
CA HIS A 209 11.94 -18.97 -8.63
C HIS A 209 12.89 -17.88 -9.15
N GLY A 210 12.68 -16.63 -8.74
CA GLY A 210 13.52 -15.49 -9.11
C GLY A 210 13.19 -14.86 -10.47
N VAL A 211 12.13 -15.32 -11.15
CA VAL A 211 11.60 -14.67 -12.35
C VAL A 211 10.56 -13.65 -11.94
N MET A 212 10.65 -12.44 -12.50
CA MET A 212 9.74 -11.35 -12.19
C MET A 212 8.31 -11.71 -12.58
N ALA A 213 7.34 -11.20 -11.82
CA ALA A 213 5.94 -11.54 -12.01
C ALA A 213 5.04 -10.32 -11.84
N VAL A 214 4.12 -10.13 -12.77
CA VAL A 214 3.10 -9.07 -12.77
C VAL A 214 1.71 -9.69 -12.81
N GLU A 215 0.77 -9.09 -12.08
CA GLU A 215 -0.64 -9.46 -12.11
C GLU A 215 -1.45 -8.37 -12.82
N ILE A 216 -2.36 -8.77 -13.70
CA ILE A 216 -3.37 -7.92 -14.32
C ILE A 216 -4.71 -8.25 -13.65
N ASP A 217 -5.34 -7.24 -13.07
CA ASP A 217 -6.56 -7.42 -12.31
C ASP A 217 -7.81 -7.09 -13.14
N LEU A 218 -8.57 -8.14 -13.47
CA LEU A 218 -9.84 -8.07 -14.19
C LEU A 218 -11.04 -8.35 -13.27
N SER A 219 -10.85 -8.40 -11.94
CA SER A 219 -11.92 -8.72 -10.98
C SER A 219 -13.06 -7.71 -10.97
N LYS A 220 -12.78 -6.47 -11.38
CA LYS A 220 -13.76 -5.39 -11.49
C LYS A 220 -14.37 -5.26 -12.88
N LEU A 221 -13.94 -6.07 -13.86
CA LEU A 221 -14.49 -5.99 -15.20
C LEU A 221 -15.88 -6.65 -15.24
N PRO A 222 -16.92 -5.98 -15.78
CA PRO A 222 -18.23 -6.57 -15.95
C PRO A 222 -18.17 -7.88 -16.75
N ARG A 223 -18.91 -8.90 -16.31
CA ARG A 223 -18.88 -10.24 -16.92
C ARG A 223 -19.51 -10.30 -18.31
N ASP A 224 -20.32 -9.31 -18.64
CA ASP A 224 -20.96 -9.08 -19.94
C ASP A 224 -20.14 -8.19 -20.88
N SER A 225 -18.87 -7.92 -20.55
CA SER A 225 -18.01 -7.03 -21.36
C SER A 225 -17.77 -7.57 -22.78
N THR A 226 -17.80 -6.66 -23.74
CA THR A 226 -17.42 -6.90 -25.13
C THR A 226 -15.94 -7.24 -25.28
N ARG A 227 -15.57 -7.81 -26.43
CA ARG A 227 -14.19 -8.22 -26.71
C ARG A 227 -13.26 -7.00 -26.73
N GLU A 228 -13.75 -5.87 -27.21
CA GLU A 228 -13.04 -4.59 -27.26
C GLU A 228 -12.79 -4.05 -25.85
N GLN A 229 -13.79 -4.11 -24.97
CA GLN A 229 -13.64 -3.68 -23.57
C GLN A 229 -12.66 -4.58 -22.80
N ILE A 230 -12.71 -5.90 -23.03
CA ILE A 230 -11.76 -6.84 -22.45
C ILE A 230 -10.35 -6.57 -22.95
N ALA A 231 -10.18 -6.33 -24.27
CA ALA A 231 -8.89 -6.01 -24.85
C ALA A 231 -8.31 -4.71 -24.28
N ASP A 232 -9.11 -3.64 -24.18
CA ASP A 232 -8.68 -2.39 -23.54
C ASP A 232 -8.25 -2.59 -22.09
N ALA A 233 -9.02 -3.35 -21.29
CA ALA A 233 -8.66 -3.68 -19.93
C ALA A 233 -7.31 -4.41 -19.85
N VAL A 234 -7.20 -5.51 -20.59
CA VAL A 234 -6.03 -6.41 -20.59
C VAL A 234 -4.77 -5.73 -21.10
N LEU A 235 -4.87 -4.79 -22.04
CA LEU A 235 -3.71 -4.09 -22.60
C LEU A 235 -3.40 -2.78 -21.88
N GLN A 236 -4.41 -2.10 -21.33
CA GLN A 236 -4.25 -0.72 -20.85
C GLN A 236 -4.97 -0.42 -19.54
N SER A 237 -6.30 -0.49 -19.48
CA SER A 237 -7.06 0.17 -18.42
C SER A 237 -7.16 -0.61 -17.11
N ALA A 238 -6.93 -1.92 -17.12
CA ALA A 238 -6.96 -2.73 -15.90
C ALA A 238 -5.80 -2.37 -14.94
N PRO A 239 -6.03 -2.37 -13.62
CA PRO A 239 -4.96 -2.27 -12.64
C PRO A 239 -3.92 -3.36 -12.83
N ARG A 240 -2.65 -3.01 -12.61
CA ARG A 240 -1.52 -3.93 -12.66
C ARG A 240 -0.64 -3.77 -11.44
N CYS A 241 -0.09 -4.86 -10.94
CA CYS A 241 0.89 -4.78 -9.88
C CYS A 241 1.97 -5.85 -9.99
N TRP A 242 3.14 -5.54 -9.43
CA TRP A 242 4.24 -6.50 -9.31
C TRP A 242 3.92 -7.49 -8.19
N LEU A 243 3.79 -8.77 -8.52
CA LEU A 243 3.78 -9.86 -7.55
C LEU A 243 5.20 -10.06 -7.00
N TYR A 244 6.19 -10.00 -7.89
CA TYR A 244 7.60 -10.09 -7.53
C TYR A 244 8.49 -9.29 -8.49
N HIS A 245 9.44 -8.54 -7.91
CA HIS A 245 10.52 -7.89 -8.64
C HIS A 245 11.74 -7.73 -7.70
N PRO A 246 12.96 -8.17 -8.09
CA PRO A 246 14.12 -8.17 -7.21
C PRO A 246 14.54 -6.76 -6.73
N ASP A 247 14.45 -5.75 -7.60
CA ASP A 247 14.67 -4.34 -7.22
C ASP A 247 13.73 -3.82 -6.14
N ILE A 248 12.47 -4.28 -6.11
CA ILE A 248 11.51 -3.87 -5.07
C ILE A 248 12.01 -4.42 -3.73
N ASP A 249 12.38 -5.70 -3.67
CA ASP A 249 12.92 -6.32 -2.46
C ASP A 249 14.20 -5.64 -1.98
N ARG A 250 15.11 -5.28 -2.90
CA ARG A 250 16.32 -4.51 -2.58
C ARG A 250 15.99 -3.13 -2.01
N ALA A 251 15.04 -2.42 -2.61
CA ALA A 251 14.62 -1.10 -2.14
C ALA A 251 13.97 -1.17 -0.74
N LEU A 252 13.13 -2.18 -0.50
CA LEU A 252 12.52 -2.43 0.81
C LEU A 252 13.57 -2.82 1.87
N ALA A 253 14.57 -3.62 1.51
CA ALA A 253 15.68 -3.93 2.41
C ALA A 253 16.48 -2.67 2.80
N LYS A 254 16.76 -1.78 1.82
CA LYS A 254 17.42 -0.49 2.08
C LYS A 254 16.60 0.40 3.01
N SER A 255 15.30 0.57 2.74
CA SER A 255 14.40 1.36 3.58
C SER A 255 14.38 0.86 5.02
N ARG A 256 14.35 -0.47 5.23
CA ARG A 256 14.41 -1.07 6.59
C ARG A 256 15.73 -0.81 7.28
N ALA A 257 16.85 -0.91 6.55
CA ALA A 257 18.17 -0.65 7.10
C ALA A 257 18.35 0.83 7.50
N ASP A 258 17.85 1.76 6.68
CA ASP A 258 17.91 3.19 6.96
C ASP A 258 17.06 3.56 8.17
N GLU A 259 15.84 3.02 8.25
CA GLU A 259 14.94 3.21 9.40
C GLU A 259 15.60 2.73 10.69
N LYS A 260 16.19 1.53 10.70
CA LYS A 260 16.90 0.99 11.86
C LYS A 260 18.09 1.88 12.28
N LYS A 261 18.84 2.41 11.31
CA LYS A 261 19.95 3.35 11.59
C LYS A 261 19.44 4.66 12.18
N TRP A 262 18.34 5.17 11.66
CA TRP A 262 17.71 6.39 12.16
C TRP A 262 17.23 6.20 13.61
N GLN A 263 16.52 5.11 13.89
CA GLN A 263 16.05 4.75 15.23
C GLN A 263 17.21 4.66 16.23
N ALA A 264 18.26 3.90 15.90
CA ALA A 264 19.45 3.79 16.74
C ALA A 264 20.13 5.14 16.99
N THR A 265 20.13 6.03 16.00
CA THR A 265 20.66 7.40 16.14
C THR A 265 19.81 8.24 17.09
N GLN A 266 18.47 8.13 17.02
CA GLN A 266 17.56 8.83 17.92
C GLN A 266 17.70 8.32 19.36
N GLU A 267 17.71 7.00 19.55
CA GLU A 267 17.90 6.37 20.87
C GLU A 267 19.20 6.82 21.52
N LYS A 268 20.31 6.83 20.75
CA LYS A 268 21.59 7.33 21.24
C LYS A 268 21.52 8.80 21.65
N ARG A 269 20.93 9.66 20.80
CA ARG A 269 20.78 11.10 21.11
C ARG A 269 19.96 11.32 22.39
N PHE A 270 18.90 10.54 22.56
CA PHE A 270 18.05 10.62 23.73
C PHE A 270 18.78 10.15 24.99
N ALA A 271 19.51 9.03 24.92
CA ALA A 271 20.34 8.55 26.03
C ALA A 271 21.43 9.55 26.41
N ASP A 272 22.13 10.13 25.43
CA ASP A 272 23.15 11.16 25.65
C ASP A 272 22.54 12.41 26.32
N TYR A 273 21.34 12.80 25.91
CA TYR A 273 20.60 13.91 26.54
C TYR A 273 20.24 13.59 27.99
N GLN A 274 19.69 12.41 28.26
CA GLN A 274 19.32 11.98 29.62
C GLN A 274 20.55 11.97 30.54
N ALA A 275 21.66 11.38 30.10
CA ALA A 275 22.90 11.33 30.89
C ALA A 275 23.43 12.75 31.22
N ARG A 276 23.39 13.68 30.26
CA ARG A 276 23.78 15.09 30.50
C ARG A 276 22.84 15.78 31.47
N HIS A 277 21.54 15.53 31.35
CA HIS A 277 20.54 16.09 32.25
C HIS A 277 20.74 15.59 33.69
N GLU A 278 20.91 14.27 33.87
CA GLU A 278 21.18 13.65 35.16
C GLU A 278 22.46 14.18 35.81
N ASN A 279 23.54 14.29 35.03
CA ASN A 279 24.79 14.88 35.52
C ASN A 279 24.59 16.32 35.99
N ARG A 280 23.89 17.17 35.21
CA ARG A 280 23.61 18.56 35.58
C ARG A 280 22.77 18.66 36.86
N VAL A 281 21.75 17.80 36.99
CA VAL A 281 20.92 17.74 38.21
C VAL A 281 21.76 17.32 39.41
N SER A 282 22.63 16.32 39.25
CA SER A 282 23.54 15.85 40.31
C SER A 282 24.53 16.93 40.74
N GLU A 283 25.15 17.63 39.79
CA GLU A 283 26.06 18.75 40.04
C GLU A 283 25.36 19.89 40.79
N LEU A 284 24.18 20.30 40.31
CA LEU A 284 23.39 21.35 40.95
C LEU A 284 22.98 20.97 42.38
N ALA A 285 22.55 19.72 42.58
CA ALA A 285 22.20 19.20 43.90
C ALA A 285 23.40 19.19 44.85
N ARG A 286 24.59 18.75 44.38
CA ARG A 286 25.83 18.80 45.17
C ARG A 286 26.23 20.23 45.54
N ALA A 287 26.21 21.14 44.57
CA ALA A 287 26.53 22.55 44.78
C ALA A 287 25.57 23.20 45.81
N TYR A 288 24.27 22.89 45.73
CA TYR A 288 23.27 23.36 46.68
C TYR A 288 23.54 22.86 48.10
N VAL A 289 23.79 21.56 48.27
CA VAL A 289 24.12 20.97 49.58
C VAL A 289 25.40 21.58 50.16
N GLU A 290 26.43 21.78 49.33
CA GLU A 290 27.69 22.39 49.77
C GLU A 290 27.50 23.85 50.19
N ALA A 291 26.74 24.63 49.41
CA ALA A 291 26.39 26.01 49.78
C ALA A 291 25.66 26.07 51.14
N LEU A 292 24.70 25.17 51.38
CA LEU A 292 24.02 25.08 52.67
C LEU A 292 24.98 24.77 53.83
N ARG A 293 25.95 23.86 53.63
CA ARG A 293 26.99 23.57 54.64
C ARG A 293 27.86 24.77 54.95
N GLN A 294 28.27 25.53 53.93
CA GLN A 294 29.12 26.72 54.10
C GLN A 294 28.41 27.87 54.83
N LEU A 295 27.08 27.91 54.75
CA LEU A 295 26.22 28.88 55.44
C LEU A 295 25.85 28.43 56.87
N ALA A 296 25.99 27.14 57.19
CA ALA A 296 25.69 26.63 58.52
C ALA A 296 26.58 27.30 59.60
N GLY A 297 25.93 27.92 60.59
CA GLY A 297 26.62 28.62 61.68
C GLY A 297 27.13 30.03 61.35
N LYS A 298 26.95 30.53 60.12
CA LYS A 298 27.29 31.92 59.75
C LYS A 298 26.06 32.83 59.81
N LYS A 299 26.25 34.06 60.29
CA LYS A 299 25.25 35.13 60.18
C LYS A 299 25.19 35.58 58.72
N ILE A 300 24.14 35.19 58.00
CA ILE A 300 23.96 35.58 56.59
C ILE A 300 23.56 37.06 56.55
N VAL A 301 24.40 37.90 55.97
CA VAL A 301 24.06 39.29 55.67
C VAL A 301 23.37 39.29 54.31
N VAL A 302 22.09 39.64 54.27
CA VAL A 302 21.32 39.69 53.04
C VAL A 302 21.73 40.96 52.26
N PRO A 303 22.24 40.83 51.03
CA PRO A 303 22.56 42.00 50.23
C PRO A 303 21.30 42.88 50.05
N ARG A 304 21.43 44.19 50.25
CA ARG A 304 20.33 45.17 50.14
C ARG A 304 19.16 44.93 51.11
N ASP A 305 19.43 44.34 52.28
CA ASP A 305 18.43 44.10 53.33
C ASP A 305 17.59 45.35 53.65
N ALA A 306 18.25 46.47 53.92
CA ALA A 306 17.58 47.75 54.18
C ALA A 306 16.63 48.18 53.05
N GLU A 307 17.02 47.97 51.78
CA GLU A 307 16.17 48.30 50.64
C GLU A 307 14.96 47.37 50.54
N LEU A 308 15.13 46.06 50.79
CA LEU A 308 14.05 45.09 50.85
C LEU A 308 13.03 45.43 51.95
N HIS A 309 13.51 45.91 53.10
CA HIS A 309 12.66 46.43 54.17
C HIS A 309 11.91 47.70 53.74
N THR A 310 12.54 48.63 53.01
CA THR A 310 11.88 49.85 52.55
C THR A 310 10.79 49.61 51.51
N VAL A 311 10.92 48.58 50.66
CA VAL A 311 9.88 48.20 49.69
C VAL A 311 8.82 47.25 50.25
N GLY A 312 8.82 47.01 51.58
CA GLY A 312 7.83 46.18 52.27
C GLY A 312 8.05 44.66 52.15
N LEU A 313 9.18 44.22 51.59
CA LEU A 313 9.52 42.80 51.44
C LEU A 313 10.29 42.23 52.63
N GLY A 314 10.73 43.07 53.57
CA GLY A 314 11.43 42.67 54.80
C GLY A 314 10.84 41.46 55.56
N PRO A 315 9.51 41.37 55.78
CA PRO A 315 8.89 40.22 56.43
C PRO A 315 9.11 38.87 55.71
N HIS A 316 9.49 38.90 54.42
CA HIS A 316 9.71 37.73 53.58
C HIS A 316 11.18 37.30 53.53
N VAL A 317 12.08 38.05 54.17
CA VAL A 317 13.51 37.75 54.26
C VAL A 317 13.75 36.77 55.41
N GLY A 318 14.47 35.68 55.15
CA GLY A 318 14.80 34.68 56.17
C GLY A 318 13.65 33.75 56.59
N ILE A 319 12.48 33.81 55.93
CA ILE A 319 11.42 32.82 56.12
C ILE A 319 11.97 31.43 55.78
N LYS A 320 11.82 30.50 56.72
CA LYS A 320 12.18 29.10 56.54
C LYS A 320 11.18 28.45 55.57
N VAL A 321 11.48 28.49 54.29
CA VAL A 321 10.73 27.74 53.29
C VAL A 321 11.01 26.25 53.58
N GLN A 322 9.96 25.46 53.83
CA GLN A 322 10.12 24.00 53.91
C GLN A 322 10.48 23.49 52.51
N GLY A 323 11.77 23.49 52.20
CA GLY A 323 12.28 22.80 51.04
C GLY A 323 12.23 21.31 51.29
N MET A 324 11.15 20.63 50.90
CA MET A 324 11.39 19.35 50.24
C MET A 324 12.23 19.68 49.01
N PRO A 325 13.34 18.95 48.75
CA PRO A 325 14.06 19.14 47.49
C PRO A 325 12.99 19.00 46.42
N ALA A 326 12.85 20.01 45.56
CA ALA A 326 11.91 19.96 44.46
C ALA A 326 12.29 18.72 43.64
N SER A 327 11.62 17.60 43.91
CA SER A 327 11.71 16.42 43.11
C SER A 327 11.30 16.88 41.73
N LEU A 328 12.20 16.73 40.76
CA LEU A 328 11.89 16.76 39.34
C LEU A 328 10.97 15.56 39.04
N THR A 329 9.82 15.47 39.70
CA THR A 329 8.76 14.56 39.34
C THR A 329 8.12 15.15 38.10
N ARG A 330 8.24 14.41 37.00
CA ARG A 330 7.58 14.64 35.73
C ARG A 330 6.13 15.12 35.99
N PRO A 331 5.65 16.23 35.40
CA PRO A 331 4.27 16.64 35.58
C PRO A 331 3.37 15.51 35.06
N GLN A 332 2.56 14.90 35.92
CA GLN A 332 1.44 14.10 35.45
C GLN A 332 0.42 15.09 34.88
N PHE A 333 0.44 15.27 33.57
CA PHE A 333 -0.66 15.91 32.87
C PHE A 333 -1.89 15.01 33.02
N GLY A 334 -2.79 15.39 33.93
CA GLY A 334 -4.15 14.87 33.94
C GLY A 334 -4.78 15.13 32.57
N ARG A 335 -5.31 14.08 31.96
CA ARG A 335 -6.15 14.21 30.76
C ARG A 335 -7.33 15.13 31.10
N PRO A 336 -7.62 16.17 30.30
CA PRO A 336 -8.92 16.80 30.34
C PRO A 336 -9.93 15.78 29.82
N SER A 337 -10.96 15.51 30.62
CA SER A 337 -12.18 14.89 30.14
C SER A 337 -12.84 15.85 29.14
N PHE A 338 -12.87 15.48 27.86
CA PHE A 338 -13.91 15.84 26.90
C PHE A 338 -14.05 14.72 25.86
#